data_AF-A0A960PB59-F1
#
_entry.id   AF-A0A960PB59-F1
#
_cell.length_a   1.000
_cell.length_b   1.000
_cell.length_c   1.000
_cell.angle_alpha   90.00
_cell.angle_beta   90.00
_cell.angle_gamma   90.00
#
_symmetry.space_group_name_H-M   'P 1'
#
loop_
_entity.id
_entity.type
_entity.pdbx_description
1 polymer ?
#
loop_
_entity_poly.entity_id
_entity_poly.type
_entity_poly.pdbx_seq_one_letter_code
_entity_poly.pdbx_strand_id
1 'polypeptide(L)'
;GLLQKLSLVRSIGLSNVSLWVLVRNFGFLFAKAIPPMAVAGVLWAAVQEASLLSPASMLGGVLTFVAAFAYALVAVSLAWHALVDQRLRCHVCLRRLSMPLAQGVFGSILFNLPATEYICAWGHGTLYVPEPTSEGIRQPRWTATGGLWAQLLADRGSANA
;
A
#
# COMPACT_ATOMS: atom_id res chain seq x y z
N GLY A 1 5.02 9.16 21.65
CA GLY A 1 4.66 7.73 21.60
C GLY A 1 3.45 7.44 20.73
N LEU A 2 2.25 7.85 21.14
CA LEU A 2 0.99 7.55 20.42
C LEU A 2 0.74 8.48 19.21
N LEU A 3 1.09 9.77 19.34
CA LEU A 3 0.87 10.79 18.31
C LEU A 3 1.72 10.58 17.04
N GLN A 4 2.89 9.95 17.18
CA GLN A 4 3.76 9.62 16.04
C GLN A 4 3.27 8.36 15.28
N LYS A 5 2.62 7.42 15.97
CA LYS A 5 1.89 6.32 15.30
C LYS A 5 0.69 6.86 14.52
N LEU A 6 0.02 7.89 15.05
CA LEU A 6 -1.06 8.57 14.34
C LEU A 6 -0.56 9.34 13.11
N SER A 7 0.65 9.94 13.13
CA SER A 7 1.20 10.61 11.95
C SER A 7 1.58 9.65 10.82
N LEU A 8 1.99 8.41 11.15
CA LEU A 8 2.25 7.36 10.16
C LEU A 8 0.96 6.82 9.53
N VAL A 9 -0.14 6.75 10.30
CA VAL A 9 -1.47 6.44 9.73
C VAL A 9 -2.00 7.62 8.91
N ARG A 10 -1.69 8.85 9.32
CA ARG A 10 -2.05 10.09 8.60
C ARG A 10 -1.30 10.24 7.27
N SER A 11 -0.07 9.73 7.15
CA SER A 11 0.68 9.70 5.87
C SER A 11 0.17 8.65 4.87
N ILE A 12 -0.72 7.75 5.30
CA ILE A 12 -1.41 6.80 4.40
C ILE A 12 -2.63 7.47 3.74
N GLY A 13 -2.92 8.76 3.99
CA GLY A 13 -4.01 9.49 3.33
C GLY A 13 -5.41 9.07 3.78
N LEU A 14 -5.51 8.39 4.94
CA LEU A 14 -6.75 7.79 5.44
C LEU A 14 -7.55 8.70 6.38
N SER A 15 -7.24 10.00 6.47
CA SER A 15 -7.77 10.88 7.52
C SER A 15 -9.27 11.20 7.42
N ASN A 16 -9.98 10.73 6.39
CA ASN A 16 -11.42 10.95 6.19
C ASN A 16 -12.16 9.67 5.76
N VAL A 17 -11.61 8.49 6.06
CA VAL A 17 -12.18 7.20 5.65
C VAL A 17 -12.87 6.54 6.84
N SER A 18 -14.11 6.07 6.64
CA SER A 18 -14.92 5.40 7.68
C SER A 18 -14.16 4.26 8.37
N LEU A 19 -14.35 4.13 9.69
CA LEU A 19 -13.74 3.09 10.52
C LEU A 19 -14.06 1.68 10.01
N TRP A 20 -15.27 1.49 9.45
CA TRP A 20 -15.69 0.25 8.79
C TRP A 20 -14.84 -0.10 7.57
N VAL A 21 -14.48 0.90 6.77
CA VAL A 21 -13.65 0.71 5.58
C VAL A 21 -12.23 0.33 5.99
N LEU A 22 -11.69 0.98 7.03
CA LEU A 22 -10.40 0.65 7.63
C LEU A 22 -10.36 -0.81 8.13
N VAL A 23 -11.35 -1.25 8.92
CA VAL A 23 -11.40 -2.62 9.44
C VAL A 23 -11.46 -3.64 8.30
N ARG A 24 -12.29 -3.40 7.27
CA ARG A 24 -12.37 -4.29 6.11
C ARG A 24 -11.06 -4.34 5.32
N ASN A 25 -10.39 -3.19 5.19
CA ASN A 25 -9.11 -3.09 4.48
C ASN A 25 -7.99 -3.84 5.21
N PHE A 26 -7.90 -3.66 6.53
CA PHE A 26 -6.98 -4.40 7.38
C PHE A 26 -7.31 -5.89 7.41
N GLY A 27 -8.58 -6.28 7.46
CA GLY A 27 -9.00 -7.68 7.37
C GLY A 27 -8.50 -8.36 6.09
N PHE A 28 -8.66 -7.70 4.94
CA PHE A 28 -8.15 -8.21 3.65
C PHE A 28 -6.61 -8.27 3.61
N LEU A 29 -5.93 -7.28 4.21
CA LEU A 29 -4.47 -7.27 4.35
C LEU A 29 -3.98 -8.48 5.14
N PHE A 30 -4.54 -8.72 6.33
CA PHE A 30 -4.18 -9.84 7.17
C PHE A 30 -4.50 -11.18 6.51
N ALA A 31 -5.66 -11.32 5.87
CA ALA A 31 -6.01 -12.54 5.14
C ALA A 31 -5.00 -12.90 4.04
N LYS A 32 -4.40 -11.89 3.36
CA LYS A 32 -3.39 -12.11 2.32
C LYS A 32 -1.97 -12.31 2.87
N ALA A 33 -1.65 -11.68 4.01
CA ALA A 33 -0.32 -11.72 4.62
C ALA A 33 -0.10 -12.92 5.57
N ILE A 34 -1.15 -13.43 6.22
CA ILE A 34 -1.07 -14.55 7.16
C ILE A 34 -0.55 -15.83 6.51
N PRO A 35 -1.05 -16.29 5.33
CA PRO A 35 -0.58 -17.54 4.73
C PRO A 35 0.93 -17.58 4.45
N PRO A 36 1.54 -16.60 3.76
CA PRO A 36 2.99 -16.64 3.52
C PRO A 36 3.80 -16.47 4.81
N MET A 37 3.31 -15.69 5.78
CA MET A 37 3.97 -15.59 7.09
C MET A 37 3.92 -16.90 7.87
N ALA A 38 2.80 -17.62 7.82
CA ALA A 38 2.67 -18.92 8.48
C ALA A 38 3.62 -19.96 7.86
N VAL A 39 3.70 -20.02 6.53
CA VAL A 39 4.64 -20.89 5.82
C VAL A 39 6.09 -20.55 6.18
N ALA A 40 6.44 -19.26 6.18
CA ALA A 40 7.77 -18.81 6.55
C ALA A 40 8.10 -19.16 8.01
N GLY A 41 7.14 -19.02 8.93
CA GLY A 41 7.31 -19.40 10.33
C GLY A 41 7.51 -20.90 10.55
N VAL A 42 6.77 -21.74 9.82
CA VAL A 42 6.94 -23.20 9.84
C VAL A 42 8.32 -23.59 9.28
N LEU A 43 8.73 -22.97 8.18
CA LEU A 43 10.08 -23.17 7.62
C LEU A 43 11.17 -22.75 8.61
N TRP A 44 11.00 -21.61 9.30
CA TRP A 44 11.94 -21.16 10.33
C TRP A 44 12.04 -22.15 11.49
N ALA A 45 10.90 -22.68 11.96
CA ALA A 45 10.89 -23.69 13.02
C ALA A 45 11.63 -24.97 12.58
N ALA A 46 11.39 -25.45 11.36
CA ALA A 46 12.08 -26.61 10.80
C ALA A 46 13.59 -26.38 10.61
N VAL A 47 13.99 -25.16 10.25
CA VAL A 47 15.38 -24.73 10.12
C VAL A 47 16.11 -24.79 11.48
N GLN A 48 15.44 -24.41 12.57
CA GLN A 48 16.03 -24.44 13.92
C GLN A 48 16.29 -25.86 14.45
N GLU A 49 15.58 -26.86 13.92
CA GLU A 49 15.80 -28.28 14.28
C GLU A 49 16.99 -28.89 13.52
N ALA A 50 17.53 -28.21 12.49
CA ALA A 50 18.66 -28.70 11.74
C ALA A 50 19.96 -28.59 12.57
N SER A 51 20.60 -29.74 12.79
CA SER A 51 21.87 -29.86 13.55
C SER A 51 23.02 -28.99 13.02
N LEU A 52 22.97 -28.63 11.72
CA LEU A 52 23.91 -27.71 11.05
C LEU A 52 23.85 -26.26 11.57
N LEU A 53 22.75 -25.89 12.21
CA LEU A 53 22.51 -24.55 12.78
C LEU A 53 22.71 -24.53 14.30
N SER A 54 23.34 -25.56 14.88
CA SER A 54 23.63 -25.59 16.31
C SER A 54 24.54 -24.40 16.71
N PRO A 55 24.12 -23.56 17.69
CA PRO A 55 24.91 -22.42 18.15
C PRO A 55 26.16 -22.83 18.94
N ALA A 56 26.36 -24.14 19.15
CA ALA A 56 27.52 -24.71 19.82
C ALA A 56 28.83 -24.53 19.03
N SER A 57 28.75 -24.26 17.72
CA SER A 57 29.91 -23.96 16.88
C SER A 57 29.83 -22.53 16.32
N MET A 58 30.98 -21.87 16.14
CA MET A 58 31.01 -20.53 15.53
C MET A 58 30.36 -20.52 14.14
N LEU A 59 30.56 -21.57 13.35
CA LEU A 59 29.95 -21.71 12.03
C LEU A 59 28.42 -21.78 12.12
N GLY A 60 27.88 -22.60 13.03
CA GLY A 60 26.42 -22.70 13.25
C GLY A 60 25.81 -21.40 13.77
N GLY A 61 26.53 -20.66 14.62
CA GLY A 61 26.14 -19.30 15.04
C GLY A 61 26.08 -18.29 13.89
N VAL A 62 27.04 -18.33 12.96
CA VAL A 62 27.01 -17.47 11.77
C VAL A 62 25.86 -17.87 10.83
N LEU A 63 25.65 -19.17 10.60
CA LEU A 63 24.58 -19.67 9.74
C LEU A 63 23.19 -19.32 10.30
N THR A 64 22.98 -19.43 11.61
CA THR A 64 21.72 -19.02 12.27
C THR A 64 21.47 -17.54 12.13
N PHE A 65 22.50 -16.70 12.31
CA PHE A 65 22.39 -15.26 12.12
C PHE A 65 22.02 -14.90 10.67
N VAL A 66 22.70 -15.49 9.68
CA VAL A 66 22.40 -15.28 8.25
C VAL A 66 20.98 -15.72 7.92
N ALA A 67 20.56 -16.88 8.42
CA ALA A 67 19.20 -17.39 8.20
C ALA A 67 18.13 -16.48 8.84
N ALA A 68 18.36 -16.01 10.07
CA ALA A 68 17.46 -15.08 10.76
C ALA A 68 17.34 -13.75 10.00
N PHE A 69 18.47 -13.23 9.51
CA PHE A 69 18.51 -12.00 8.72
C PHE A 69 17.77 -12.16 7.39
N ALA A 70 17.99 -13.26 6.68
CA ALA A 70 17.27 -13.59 5.45
C ALA A 70 15.75 -13.68 5.70
N TYR A 71 15.33 -14.34 6.78
CA TYR A 71 13.93 -14.42 7.17
C TYR A 71 13.34 -13.02 7.44
N ALA A 72 14.04 -12.17 8.18
CA ALA A 72 13.59 -10.81 8.46
C ALA A 72 13.41 -9.99 7.17
N LEU A 73 14.31 -10.11 6.20
CA LEU A 73 14.19 -9.44 4.90
C LEU A 73 12.95 -9.93 4.12
N VAL A 74 12.66 -11.23 4.14
CA VAL A 74 11.46 -11.80 3.51
C VAL A 74 10.20 -11.29 4.20
N ALA A 75 10.16 -11.24 5.53
CA ALA A 75 9.01 -10.73 6.27
C ALA A 75 8.76 -9.24 5.97
N VAL A 76 9.81 -8.42 5.96
CA VAL A 76 9.72 -6.99 5.65
C VAL A 76 9.29 -6.77 4.20
N SER A 77 9.82 -7.55 3.24
CA SER A 77 9.44 -7.41 1.84
C SER A 77 7.97 -7.79 1.60
N LEU A 78 7.49 -8.88 2.21
CA LEU A 78 6.07 -9.27 2.17
C LEU A 78 5.17 -8.18 2.75
N ALA A 79 5.54 -7.62 3.91
CA ALA A 79 4.80 -6.52 4.51
C ALA A 79 4.78 -5.29 3.60
N TRP A 80 5.92 -4.92 3.00
CA TRP A 80 6.02 -3.83 2.05
C TRP A 80 5.14 -4.04 0.81
N HIS A 81 5.21 -5.21 0.18
CA HIS A 81 4.35 -5.56 -0.96
C HIS A 81 2.87 -5.51 -0.62
N ALA A 82 2.50 -5.95 0.58
CA ALA A 82 1.13 -5.90 1.05
C ALA A 82 0.65 -4.44 1.23
N LEU A 83 1.51 -3.56 1.77
CA LEU A 83 1.22 -2.13 1.86
C LEU A 83 1.10 -1.47 0.48
N VAL A 84 1.96 -1.81 -0.47
CA VAL A 84 1.89 -1.29 -1.85
C VAL A 84 0.62 -1.76 -2.55
N ASP A 85 0.22 -3.02 -2.41
CA ASP A 85 -1.03 -3.54 -3.00
C ASP A 85 -2.27 -2.85 -2.41
N GLN A 86 -2.23 -2.47 -1.13
CA GLN A 86 -3.30 -1.69 -0.48
C GLN A 86 -3.38 -0.26 -1.00
N ARG A 87 -2.24 0.38 -1.29
CA ARG A 87 -2.21 1.75 -1.84
C ARG A 87 -2.83 1.83 -3.23
N LEU A 88 -2.69 0.76 -4.04
CA LEU A 88 -3.20 0.70 -5.42
C LEU A 88 -4.63 0.16 -5.51
N ARG A 89 -5.34 0.00 -4.38
CA ARG A 89 -6.75 -0.42 -4.34
C ARG A 89 -7.62 0.75 -3.92
N CYS A 90 -8.84 0.77 -4.46
CA CYS A 90 -9.85 1.69 -3.99
C CYS A 90 -10.23 1.32 -2.55
N HIS A 91 -10.15 2.28 -1.63
CA HIS A 91 -10.51 2.05 -0.23
C HIS A 91 -11.98 1.64 -0.07
N VAL A 92 -12.89 2.12 -0.92
CA VAL A 92 -14.34 1.87 -0.80
C VAL A 92 -14.77 0.51 -1.34
N CYS A 93 -14.19 0.03 -2.45
CA CYS A 93 -14.61 -1.24 -3.07
C CYS A 93 -13.51 -2.32 -3.08
N LEU A 94 -12.33 -2.04 -2.54
CA LEU A 94 -11.18 -2.96 -2.42
C LEU A 94 -10.68 -3.57 -3.75
N ARG A 95 -11.14 -3.04 -4.88
CA ARG A 95 -10.70 -3.44 -6.20
C ARG A 95 -9.48 -2.62 -6.61
N ARG A 96 -8.61 -3.24 -7.40
CA ARG A 96 -7.42 -2.58 -7.95
C ARG A 96 -7.86 -1.39 -8.80
N LEU A 97 -7.24 -0.24 -8.59
CA LEU A 97 -7.49 0.94 -9.40
C LEU A 97 -7.00 0.65 -10.82
N SER A 98 -7.78 1.04 -11.81
CA SER A 98 -7.55 0.71 -13.22
C SER A 98 -7.50 1.99 -14.04
N MET A 99 -6.72 1.99 -15.12
CA MET A 99 -6.39 3.16 -15.96
C MET A 99 -5.38 4.11 -15.32
N PRO A 100 -4.08 3.90 -15.54
CA PRO A 100 -3.08 4.92 -15.30
C PRO A 100 -3.27 6.03 -16.33
N LEU A 101 -3.82 7.16 -15.91
CA LEU A 101 -3.85 8.37 -16.71
C LEU A 101 -2.59 9.16 -16.40
N ALA A 102 -1.66 9.18 -17.36
CA ALA A 102 -0.52 10.08 -17.29
C ALA A 102 -1.03 11.51 -17.47
N GLN A 103 -0.85 12.34 -16.45
CA GLN A 103 -1.14 13.77 -16.49
C GLN A 103 0.17 14.54 -16.38
N GLY A 104 0.24 15.64 -17.12
CA GLY A 104 1.39 16.53 -17.14
C GLY A 104 2.21 16.47 -18.42
N VAL A 105 3.07 17.46 -18.62
CA VAL A 105 3.97 17.55 -19.77
C VAL A 105 5.38 17.23 -19.29
N PHE A 106 6.02 16.22 -19.91
CA PHE A 106 7.43 15.92 -19.67
C PHE A 106 8.27 17.18 -19.98
N GLY A 107 8.82 17.83 -18.95
CA GLY A 107 9.64 19.03 -19.07
C GLY A 107 9.11 20.28 -18.37
N SER A 108 7.87 20.30 -17.85
CA SER A 108 7.38 21.41 -17.05
C SER A 108 7.61 21.14 -15.55
N ILE A 109 8.59 21.82 -14.96
CA ILE A 109 8.94 21.66 -13.53
C ILE A 109 8.03 22.53 -12.64
N LEU A 110 7.39 23.56 -13.20
CA LEU A 110 6.67 24.58 -12.43
C LEU A 110 5.13 24.49 -12.49
N PHE A 111 4.54 23.95 -13.56
CA PHE A 111 3.08 24.06 -13.78
C PHE A 111 2.33 22.73 -13.95
N ASN A 112 2.96 21.69 -14.49
CA ASN A 112 2.32 20.40 -14.77
C ASN A 112 3.33 19.27 -14.58
N LEU A 113 3.68 19.00 -13.31
CA LEU A 113 4.54 17.86 -12.99
C LEU A 113 3.94 16.57 -13.54
N PRO A 114 4.75 15.70 -14.17
CA PRO A 114 4.29 14.37 -14.55
C PRO A 114 3.76 13.64 -13.32
N ALA A 115 2.54 13.16 -13.41
CA ALA A 115 1.89 12.38 -12.37
C ALA A 115 0.98 11.34 -13.00
N THR A 116 0.81 10.22 -12.31
CA THR A 116 -0.12 9.18 -12.71
C THR A 116 -1.36 9.26 -11.84
N GLU A 117 -2.49 9.56 -12.45
CA GLU A 117 -3.80 9.45 -11.79
C GLU A 117 -4.40 8.08 -12.04
N TYR A 118 -4.77 7.40 -10.96
CA TYR A 118 -5.51 6.14 -11.01
C TYR A 118 -6.96 6.37 -10.61
N ILE A 119 -7.89 5.87 -11.42
CA ILE A 119 -9.32 6.06 -11.19
C ILE A 119 -9.97 4.74 -10.74
N CYS A 120 -10.91 4.82 -9.81
CA CYS A 120 -11.79 3.68 -9.52
C CYS A 120 -12.85 3.54 -10.63
N ALA A 121 -12.95 2.36 -11.27
CA ALA A 121 -13.95 2.11 -12.33
C ALA A 121 -15.42 2.34 -11.90
N TRP A 122 -15.72 2.26 -10.60
CA TRP A 122 -17.05 2.55 -10.03
C TRP A 122 -17.24 4.02 -9.62
N GLY A 123 -16.19 4.85 -9.74
CA GLY A 123 -16.25 6.27 -9.44
C GLY A 123 -16.12 6.64 -7.96
N HIS A 124 -15.72 5.74 -7.07
CA HIS A 124 -15.58 6.02 -5.63
C HIS A 124 -14.46 7.03 -5.26
N GLY A 125 -13.58 7.34 -6.21
CA GLY A 125 -12.47 8.26 -6.00
C GLY A 125 -11.31 8.01 -6.95
N THR A 126 -10.33 8.90 -6.81
CA THR A 126 -9.11 8.94 -7.61
C THR A 126 -7.89 8.96 -6.70
N LEU A 127 -6.82 8.30 -7.14
CA LEU A 127 -5.53 8.30 -6.48
C LEU A 127 -4.53 9.03 -7.37
N TYR A 128 -4.04 10.18 -6.89
CA TYR A 128 -2.97 10.92 -7.53
C TYR A 128 -1.62 10.41 -7.02
N VAL A 129 -0.82 9.84 -7.91
CA VAL A 129 0.54 9.37 -7.62
C VAL A 129 1.53 10.26 -8.37
N PRO A 130 2.21 11.20 -7.69
CA PRO A 130 3.22 12.04 -8.32
C PRO A 130 4.45 11.21 -8.73
N GLU A 131 5.00 11.50 -9.91
CA GLU A 131 6.29 10.95 -10.34
C GLU A 131 7.41 11.51 -9.42
N PRO A 132 8.40 10.72 -9.00
CA PRO A 132 9.52 11.24 -8.22
C PRO A 132 10.34 12.22 -9.05
N THR A 133 10.30 13.52 -8.69
CA THR A 133 11.13 14.57 -9.30
C THR A 133 12.35 14.90 -8.42
N SER A 134 13.36 15.55 -9.01
CA SER A 134 14.58 16.01 -8.32
C SER A 134 14.33 16.96 -7.15
N GLU A 135 13.17 17.64 -7.14
CA GLU A 135 12.74 18.57 -6.10
C GLU A 135 12.14 17.89 -4.85
N GLY A 136 11.96 16.56 -4.88
CA GLY A 136 11.59 15.77 -3.71
C GLY A 136 10.43 14.80 -3.94
N ILE A 137 10.28 13.85 -3.03
CA ILE A 137 9.23 12.82 -3.06
C ILE A 137 7.92 13.43 -2.57
N ARG A 138 6.99 13.78 -3.47
CA ARG A 138 5.62 14.13 -3.09
C ARG A 138 4.86 12.86 -2.68
N GLN A 139 4.02 12.96 -1.64
CA GLN A 139 3.23 11.81 -1.18
C GLN A 139 2.01 11.58 -2.07
N PRO A 140 1.63 10.30 -2.32
CA PRO A 140 0.41 9.98 -3.05
C PRO A 140 -0.81 10.50 -2.29
N ARG A 141 -1.78 11.06 -3.02
CA ARG A 141 -2.97 11.69 -2.43
C ARG A 141 -4.22 10.99 -2.93
N TRP A 142 -5.02 10.47 -2.00
CA TRP A 142 -6.34 9.95 -2.28
C TRP A 142 -7.38 11.07 -2.20
N THR A 143 -8.22 11.19 -3.21
CA THR A 143 -9.37 12.10 -3.24
C THR A 143 -10.65 11.30 -3.41
N ALA A 144 -11.48 11.31 -2.36
CA ALA A 144 -12.81 10.70 -2.42
C ALA A 144 -13.71 11.62 -3.26
N THR A 145 -14.12 11.14 -4.43
CA THR A 145 -15.12 11.79 -5.25
C THR A 145 -16.45 11.12 -4.95
N GLY A 146 -17.52 11.91 -4.76
CA GLY A 146 -18.86 11.34 -4.88
C GLY A 146 -18.96 10.68 -6.25
N GLY A 147 -19.51 9.46 -6.33
CA GLY A 147 -19.48 8.62 -7.53
C GLY A 147 -19.52 9.43 -8.84
N LEU A 148 -18.58 9.23 -9.76
CA LEU A 148 -18.52 9.93 -11.06
C LEU A 148 -19.91 10.06 -11.71
N TRP A 149 -20.69 8.99 -11.65
CA TRP A 149 -22.06 8.93 -12.15
C TRP A 149 -23.04 9.82 -11.40
N ALA A 150 -22.93 9.92 -10.07
CA ALA A 150 -23.77 10.78 -9.25
C ALA A 150 -23.55 12.27 -9.57
N GLN A 151 -22.30 12.67 -9.82
CA GLN A 151 -22.00 14.04 -10.29
C GLN A 151 -22.55 14.29 -11.69
N LEU A 152 -22.35 13.38 -12.63
CA LEU A 152 -22.90 13.50 -13.99
C LEU A 152 -24.43 13.55 -14.01
N LEU A 153 -25.09 12.77 -13.16
CA LEU A 153 -26.55 12.77 -13.05
C LEU A 153 -27.07 14.06 -12.41
N ALA A 154 -26.36 14.60 -11.42
CA ALA A 154 -26.70 15.89 -10.81
C ALA A 154 -26.57 17.05 -11.81
N ASP A 155 -25.48 17.11 -12.57
CA ASP A 155 -25.26 18.15 -13.60
C ASP A 155 -26.25 18.06 -14.75
N ARG A 156 -26.66 16.84 -15.14
CA ARG A 156 -27.71 16.66 -16.14
C ARG A 156 -29.08 17.17 -15.65
N GLY A 157 -29.34 17.07 -14.34
CA GLY A 157 -30.56 17.59 -13.73
C GLY A 157 -30.63 19.11 -13.72
N SER A 158 -29.50 19.80 -13.50
CA SER A 158 -29.44 21.26 -13.49
C SER A 158 -29.44 21.89 -14.89
N ALA A 159 -28.93 21.18 -15.91
CA ALA A 159 -28.97 21.66 -17.30
C ALA A 159 -30.37 21.57 -17.95
N ASN A 160 -31.29 20.79 -17.36
CA ASN A 160 -32.66 20.60 -17.85
C ASN A 160 -33.71 21.33 -17.00
N ALA A 161 -33.28 22.16 -16.04
CA ALA A 161 -34.13 23.00 -15.19
C ALA A 161 -34.03 24.47 -15.61
#